data_AF-A0A6G0U955-F1
#
_entry.id   AF-A0A6G0U955-F1
#
_cell.length_a   1.000
_cell.length_b   1.000
_cell.length_c   1.000
_cell.angle_alpha   90.00
_cell.angle_beta   90.00
_cell.angle_gamma   90.00
#
_symmetry.space_group_name_H-M   'P 1'
#
loop_
_entity.id
_entity.type
_entity.pdbx_description
1 polymer ?
#
loop_
_entity_poly.entity_id
_entity_poly.type
_entity_poly.pdbx_seq_one_letter_code
_entity_poly.pdbx_strand_id
1 'polypeptide(L)'
;MKKCLRINYYAFNQEFKSDDINQFALDFFRDNNVANNLQARSNIARVQTESIPCTVTSMAFFDKLLDPNNGIVCFSGTGDDGIHAIHQCMEVCKNGIYISNKLKMMLFDDECEEYFLYNEDERAEFMFRLLQHFSIGGQWCQDDVVVEPYLDAIKYIYKDLLAVEKIPESGIQVSSKMYRVVAFDSNDTVLFPKEIKSPIPYSFAYLVVNPKSRTVALFFHNVVFSIVYLVVFYFKTLRYKIIEEYSPLHYSNNKYVVDNNFYYSLFLSNELINNKLNHLNLLRSSKMTIMFSYNYS
;
A
#
# COMPACT_ATOMS: atom_id res chain seq x y z
N MET A 1 -2.90 -1.30 -12.28
CA MET A 1 -2.23 -0.23 -11.50
C MET A 1 -1.42 0.71 -12.41
N LYS A 2 -1.93 1.89 -12.79
CA LYS A 2 -1.11 2.97 -13.39
C LYS A 2 -1.10 4.15 -12.40
N LYS A 3 0.05 4.40 -11.74
CA LYS A 3 0.47 5.63 -11.03
C LYS A 3 -0.09 5.97 -9.62
N CYS A 4 -0.67 5.03 -8.86
CA CYS A 4 -1.19 5.32 -7.50
C CYS A 4 -0.16 5.11 -6.38
N LEU A 5 0.68 4.08 -6.45
CA LEU A 5 1.80 3.83 -5.52
C LEU A 5 3.07 4.51 -6.05
N ARG A 6 3.77 5.28 -5.21
CA ARG A 6 4.97 6.04 -5.60
C ARG A 6 6.00 6.10 -4.49
N ILE A 7 7.27 6.16 -4.89
CA ILE A 7 8.41 6.47 -4.03
C ILE A 7 9.15 7.64 -4.68
N ASN A 8 9.33 8.72 -3.93
CA ASN A 8 10.14 9.86 -4.35
C ASN A 8 11.32 10.02 -3.40
N TYR A 9 12.52 10.25 -3.94
CA TYR A 9 13.73 10.42 -3.15
C TYR A 9 14.20 11.88 -3.17
N TYR A 10 14.55 12.37 -1.99
CA TYR A 10 15.05 13.73 -1.78
C TYR A 10 16.28 13.70 -0.88
N ALA A 11 17.12 14.72 -1.01
CA ALA A 11 18.23 14.97 -0.10
C ALA A 11 17.97 16.25 0.70
N PHE A 12 18.43 16.28 1.95
CA PHE A 12 18.35 17.46 2.82
C PHE A 12 19.73 17.78 3.40
N ASN A 13 19.99 19.04 3.72
CA ASN A 13 21.31 19.46 4.20
C ASN A 13 21.42 19.51 5.73
N GLN A 14 20.28 19.65 6.40
CA GLN A 14 20.20 19.88 7.85
C GLN A 14 20.48 18.59 8.64
N GLU A 15 20.93 18.73 9.88
CA GLU A 15 21.00 17.59 10.79
C GLU A 15 19.58 17.15 11.18
N PHE A 16 19.30 15.85 11.08
CA PHE A 16 17.99 15.32 11.44
C PHE A 16 17.91 15.01 12.93
N LYS A 17 16.92 15.59 13.61
CA LYS A 17 16.58 15.27 15.00
C LYS A 17 15.18 14.68 15.04
N SER A 18 15.05 13.53 15.69
CA SER A 18 13.77 12.80 15.74
C SER A 18 12.68 13.57 16.49
N ASP A 19 13.06 14.39 17.47
CA ASP A 19 12.11 15.16 18.28
C ASP A 19 11.38 16.25 17.48
N ASP A 20 11.99 16.73 16.39
CA ASP A 20 11.45 17.78 15.53
C ASP A 20 10.75 17.23 14.28
N ILE A 21 10.37 15.94 14.26
CA ILE A 21 9.86 15.29 13.05
C ILE A 21 8.62 15.96 12.44
N ASN A 22 7.69 16.47 13.26
CA ASN A 22 6.52 17.18 12.75
C ASN A 22 6.91 18.46 11.98
N GLN A 23 7.90 19.21 12.49
CA GLN A 23 8.40 20.41 11.84
C GLN A 23 9.19 20.05 10.57
N PHE A 24 10.07 19.04 10.64
CA PHE A 24 10.78 18.52 9.48
C PHE A 24 9.82 18.11 8.36
N ALA A 25 8.74 17.38 8.71
CA ALA A 25 7.75 16.95 7.75
C ALA A 25 6.97 18.15 7.17
N LEU A 26 6.61 19.13 7.99
CA LEU A 26 5.96 20.36 7.52
C LEU A 26 6.82 21.11 6.51
N ASP A 27 8.09 21.30 6.82
CA ASP A 27 9.06 21.97 5.94
C ASP A 27 9.27 21.18 4.65
N PHE A 28 9.37 19.86 4.75
CA PHE A 28 9.47 18.97 3.61
C PHE A 28 8.28 19.12 2.65
N PHE A 29 7.05 19.13 3.17
CA PHE A 29 5.85 19.29 2.34
C PHE A 29 5.65 20.71 1.79
N ARG A 30 6.22 21.73 2.45
CA ARG A 30 6.22 23.13 1.98
C ARG A 30 7.33 23.43 0.97
N ASP A 31 8.32 22.56 0.85
CA ASP A 31 9.36 22.73 -0.16
C ASP A 31 8.75 22.75 -1.57
N ASN A 32 9.17 23.73 -2.36
CA ASN A 32 8.62 23.94 -3.70
C ASN A 32 8.84 22.72 -4.61
N ASN A 33 9.97 22.01 -4.49
CA ASN A 33 10.23 20.85 -5.32
C ASN A 33 9.32 19.68 -4.93
N VAL A 34 9.10 19.49 -3.63
CA VAL A 34 8.17 18.46 -3.13
C VAL A 34 6.74 18.80 -3.54
N ALA A 35 6.28 20.02 -3.30
CA ALA A 35 4.94 20.48 -3.65
C ALA A 35 4.65 20.35 -5.16
N ASN A 36 5.60 20.76 -6.00
CA ASN A 36 5.50 20.63 -7.46
C ASN A 36 5.42 19.16 -7.90
N ASN A 37 6.27 18.28 -7.33
CA ASN A 37 6.26 16.86 -7.63
C ASN A 37 4.97 16.15 -7.22
N LEU A 38 4.39 16.56 -6.09
CA LEU A 38 3.13 16.00 -5.58
C LEU A 38 1.89 16.60 -6.27
N GLN A 39 2.06 17.67 -7.05
CA GLN A 39 0.95 18.50 -7.53
C GLN A 39 0.02 18.89 -6.37
N ALA A 40 0.61 19.10 -5.19
CA ALA A 40 -0.08 19.48 -3.97
C ALA A 40 -0.23 21.00 -3.94
N ARG A 41 -1.38 21.49 -3.47
CA ARG A 41 -1.58 22.93 -3.25
C ARG A 41 -0.70 23.37 -2.07
N SER A 42 -0.08 24.54 -2.19
CA SER A 42 0.87 25.16 -1.24
C SER A 42 0.28 25.53 0.13
N ASN A 43 -0.87 24.97 0.52
CA ASN A 43 -1.67 25.43 1.65
C ASN A 43 -1.55 24.50 2.87
N ILE A 44 -0.48 23.69 2.95
CA ILE A 44 -0.25 22.77 4.07
C ILE A 44 0.09 23.60 5.31
N ALA A 45 -0.80 23.54 6.30
CA ALA A 45 -0.70 24.29 7.55
C ALA A 45 -0.02 23.47 8.64
N ARG A 46 -0.29 22.16 8.69
CA ARG A 46 0.20 21.23 9.72
C ARG A 46 0.47 19.86 9.12
N VAL A 47 1.46 19.16 9.67
CA VAL A 47 1.69 17.73 9.38
C VAL A 47 1.74 16.98 10.71
N GLN A 48 1.01 15.86 10.77
CA GLN A 48 1.05 14.91 11.88
C GLN A 48 1.89 13.73 11.48
N THR A 49 2.80 13.32 12.36
CA THR A 49 3.63 12.13 12.17
C THR A 49 3.42 11.09 13.26
N GLU A 50 3.44 9.82 12.88
CA GLU A 50 3.46 8.64 13.78
C GLU A 50 4.74 7.84 13.49
N SER A 51 5.55 7.58 14.52
CA SER A 51 6.76 6.74 14.39
C SER A 51 6.36 5.28 14.17
N ILE A 52 6.90 4.65 13.14
CA ILE A 52 6.59 3.27 12.79
C ILE A 52 7.79 2.38 13.08
N PRO A 53 7.63 1.31 13.87
CA PRO A 53 8.69 0.32 14.07
C PRO A 53 9.15 -0.28 12.74
N CYS A 54 10.47 -0.38 12.58
CA CYS A 54 11.13 -1.02 11.44
C CYS A 54 12.29 -1.86 11.97
N THR A 55 12.00 -2.79 12.87
CA THR A 55 13.02 -3.60 13.55
C THR A 55 13.28 -4.92 12.84
N VAL A 56 12.31 -5.39 12.05
CA VAL A 56 12.40 -6.66 11.32
C VAL A 56 13.45 -6.57 10.20
N THR A 57 14.38 -7.52 10.15
CA THR A 57 15.45 -7.56 9.14
C THR A 57 15.38 -8.77 8.21
N SER A 58 14.45 -9.69 8.45
CA SER A 58 14.31 -10.95 7.71
C SER A 58 12.87 -11.20 7.26
N MET A 59 12.73 -11.81 6.08
CA MET A 59 11.44 -12.31 5.59
C MET A 59 10.90 -13.50 6.39
N ALA A 60 11.73 -14.10 7.25
CA ALA A 60 11.30 -15.13 8.22
C ALA A 60 10.18 -14.65 9.16
N PHE A 61 9.97 -13.33 9.25
CA PHE A 61 8.78 -12.74 9.88
C PHE A 61 7.46 -13.33 9.34
N PHE A 62 7.43 -13.74 8.07
CA PHE A 62 6.26 -14.35 7.44
C PHE A 62 6.21 -15.87 7.55
N ASP A 63 7.15 -16.53 8.23
CA ASP A 63 7.12 -18.00 8.38
C ASP A 63 5.85 -18.48 9.09
N LYS A 64 5.34 -17.70 10.05
CA LYS A 64 4.04 -17.96 10.70
C LYS A 64 2.87 -17.94 9.70
N LEU A 65 2.84 -16.95 8.81
CA LEU A 65 1.85 -16.85 7.74
C LEU A 65 1.95 -18.03 6.76
N LEU A 66 3.17 -18.50 6.50
CA LEU A 66 3.45 -19.57 5.54
C LEU A 66 3.23 -20.98 6.11
N ASP A 67 3.25 -21.15 7.43
CA ASP A 67 3.00 -22.43 8.09
C ASP A 67 1.55 -22.89 7.85
N PRO A 68 1.33 -24.00 7.12
CA PRO A 68 0.00 -24.51 6.81
C PRO A 68 -0.83 -24.85 8.06
N ASN A 69 -0.20 -25.10 9.21
CA ASN A 69 -0.90 -25.40 10.47
C ASN A 69 -1.69 -24.19 10.99
N ASN A 70 -1.33 -22.96 10.59
CA ASN A 70 -2.04 -21.74 10.98
C ASN A 70 -3.27 -21.48 10.11
N GLY A 71 -3.51 -22.29 9.08
CA GLY A 71 -4.77 -22.26 8.33
C GLY A 71 -4.97 -21.03 7.45
N ILE A 72 -3.95 -20.19 7.23
CA ILE A 72 -4.05 -19.02 6.35
C ILE A 72 -3.80 -19.40 4.89
N VAL A 73 -2.79 -20.24 4.69
CA VAL A 73 -2.37 -20.74 3.37
C VAL A 73 -2.30 -22.26 3.35
N CYS A 74 -2.33 -22.83 2.15
CA CYS A 74 -2.03 -24.22 1.88
C CYS A 74 -0.81 -24.29 0.97
N PHE A 75 0.15 -25.15 1.31
CA PHE A 75 1.29 -25.40 0.44
C PHE A 75 0.88 -26.27 -0.74
N SER A 76 1.05 -25.76 -1.95
CA SER A 76 0.83 -26.50 -3.19
C SER A 76 2.14 -26.55 -3.99
N GLY A 77 2.71 -27.76 -4.11
CA GLY A 77 3.96 -27.99 -4.85
C GLY A 77 4.82 -29.07 -4.22
N THR A 78 5.98 -29.34 -4.84
CA THR A 78 6.99 -30.29 -4.35
C THR A 78 8.37 -29.62 -4.39
N GLY A 79 9.09 -29.60 -3.27
CA GLY A 79 10.43 -29.00 -3.20
C GLY A 79 10.42 -27.47 -3.07
N ASP A 80 11.46 -26.81 -3.59
CA ASP A 80 11.70 -25.36 -3.46
C ASP A 80 10.78 -24.50 -4.36
N ASP A 81 9.98 -25.13 -5.22
CA ASP A 81 9.11 -24.49 -6.22
C ASP A 81 7.66 -24.31 -5.73
N GLY A 82 7.40 -24.62 -4.46
CA GLY A 82 6.05 -24.61 -3.91
C GLY A 82 5.48 -23.21 -3.74
N ILE A 83 4.17 -23.09 -3.97
CA ILE A 83 3.41 -21.85 -3.80
C ILE A 83 2.39 -22.02 -2.67
N HIS A 84 2.17 -20.96 -1.92
CA HIS A 84 1.25 -20.93 -0.79
C HIS A 84 -0.07 -20.31 -1.25
N ALA A 85 -1.03 -21.19 -1.57
CA ALA A 85 -2.38 -20.81 -1.96
C ALA A 85 -3.15 -20.27 -0.75
N ILE A 86 -3.79 -19.12 -0.90
CA ILE A 86 -4.53 -18.47 0.18
C ILE A 86 -5.89 -19.16 0.34
N HIS A 87 -6.23 -19.57 1.56
CA HIS A 87 -7.54 -20.14 1.84
C HIS A 87 -8.64 -19.11 1.63
N GLN A 88 -9.61 -19.44 0.77
CA GLN A 88 -10.78 -18.61 0.52
C GLN A 88 -11.80 -18.77 1.65
N CYS A 89 -12.60 -17.74 1.90
CA CYS A 89 -13.72 -17.77 2.85
C CYS A 89 -14.95 -17.07 2.26
N MET A 90 -16.07 -17.14 2.98
CA MET A 90 -17.28 -16.43 2.57
C MET A 90 -17.03 -14.92 2.60
N GLU A 91 -17.40 -14.23 1.52
CA GLU A 91 -17.18 -12.79 1.42
C GLU A 91 -18.04 -12.02 2.44
N VAL A 92 -17.38 -11.18 3.24
CA VAL A 92 -18.01 -10.27 4.19
C VAL A 92 -17.44 -8.88 3.98
N CYS A 93 -18.30 -7.86 4.03
CA CYS A 93 -17.85 -6.46 4.04
C CYS A 93 -17.80 -5.96 5.47
N LYS A 94 -16.59 -5.74 6.02
CA LYS A 94 -16.36 -5.22 7.36
C LYS A 94 -15.56 -3.92 7.27
N ASN A 95 -16.03 -2.85 7.90
CA ASN A 95 -15.41 -1.52 7.86
C ASN A 95 -15.10 -1.01 6.45
N GLY A 96 -15.89 -1.43 5.45
CA GLY A 96 -15.72 -1.08 4.06
C GLY A 96 -14.63 -1.88 3.30
N ILE A 97 -13.99 -2.85 3.96
CA ILE A 97 -13.08 -3.81 3.33
C ILE A 97 -13.86 -5.09 3.02
N TYR A 98 -13.73 -5.57 1.78
CA TYR A 98 -14.23 -6.89 1.39
C TYR A 98 -13.22 -7.97 1.80
N ILE A 99 -13.62 -8.78 2.77
CA ILE A 99 -12.87 -9.90 3.31
C ILE A 99 -13.45 -11.18 2.68
N SER A 100 -12.66 -11.82 1.84
CA SER A 100 -13.03 -12.97 0.99
C SER A 100 -12.06 -14.15 1.14
N ASN A 101 -11.01 -13.97 1.95
CA ASN A 101 -9.97 -14.96 2.17
C ASN A 101 -9.37 -14.84 3.58
N LYS A 102 -8.72 -15.90 4.05
CA LYS A 102 -8.12 -16.01 5.38
C LYS A 102 -6.96 -15.04 5.60
N LEU A 103 -6.24 -14.65 4.53
CA LEU A 103 -5.19 -13.61 4.63
C LEU A 103 -5.81 -12.27 5.07
N LYS A 104 -6.91 -11.85 4.46
CA LYS A 104 -7.59 -10.61 4.84
C LYS A 104 -8.24 -10.69 6.23
N MET A 105 -8.75 -11.86 6.62
CA MET A 105 -9.22 -12.07 8.00
C MET A 105 -8.07 -11.82 9.00
N MET A 106 -6.91 -12.46 8.79
CA MET A 106 -5.70 -12.26 9.59
C MET A 106 -5.24 -10.79 9.64
N LEU A 107 -5.44 -10.03 8.57
CA LEU A 107 -4.94 -8.64 8.47
C LEU A 107 -5.90 -7.59 9.04
N PHE A 108 -7.22 -7.83 9.00
CA PHE A 108 -8.24 -6.79 9.20
C PHE A 108 -9.40 -7.17 10.12
N ASP A 109 -9.57 -8.44 10.47
CA ASP A 109 -10.71 -8.90 11.27
C ASP A 109 -10.32 -9.18 12.72
N ASP A 110 -10.36 -8.14 13.55
CA ASP A 110 -10.02 -8.17 14.98
C ASP A 110 -10.91 -9.06 15.87
N GLU A 111 -11.97 -9.65 15.29
CA GLU A 111 -12.90 -10.54 15.98
C GLU A 111 -12.60 -12.03 15.70
N CYS A 112 -11.65 -12.36 14.81
CA CYS A 112 -11.34 -13.73 14.43
C CYS A 112 -10.00 -14.22 15.01
N GLU A 113 -9.84 -15.54 15.14
CA GLU A 113 -8.63 -16.15 15.70
C GLU A 113 -7.39 -15.87 14.84
N GLU A 114 -7.55 -15.86 13.50
CA GLU A 114 -6.47 -15.62 12.55
C GLU A 114 -5.78 -14.27 12.78
N TYR A 115 -6.51 -13.25 13.21
CA TYR A 115 -5.94 -11.92 13.48
C TYR A 115 -4.86 -11.94 14.57
N PHE A 116 -4.96 -12.88 15.51
CA PHE A 116 -4.01 -13.04 16.61
C PHE A 116 -2.77 -13.87 16.25
N LEU A 117 -2.62 -14.30 14.98
CA LEU A 117 -1.41 -14.98 14.52
C LEU A 117 -0.15 -14.11 14.71
N TYR A 118 -0.32 -12.80 14.56
CA TYR A 118 0.69 -11.79 14.86
C TYR A 118 0.23 -10.98 16.06
N ASN A 119 1.15 -10.70 17.00
CA ASN A 119 0.82 -9.86 18.15
C ASN A 119 0.76 -8.37 17.78
N GLU A 120 0.37 -7.52 18.73
CA GLU A 120 0.21 -6.07 18.49
C GLU A 120 1.50 -5.38 18.01
N ASP A 121 2.65 -5.70 18.61
CA ASP A 121 3.94 -5.14 18.23
C ASP A 121 4.35 -5.58 16.81
N GLU A 122 4.14 -6.86 16.49
CA GLU A 122 4.38 -7.41 15.16
C GLU A 122 3.47 -6.76 14.10
N ARG A 123 2.20 -6.52 14.43
CA ARG A 123 1.27 -5.82 13.52
C ARG A 123 1.62 -4.34 13.36
N ALA A 124 2.27 -3.73 14.35
CA ALA A 124 2.73 -2.35 14.28
C ALA A 124 3.94 -2.16 13.35
N GLU A 125 4.76 -3.19 13.13
CA GLU A 125 5.93 -3.17 12.26
C GLU A 125 5.59 -2.79 10.82
N PHE A 126 6.47 -2.00 10.19
CA PHE A 126 6.29 -1.55 8.81
C PHE A 126 6.18 -2.71 7.81
N MET A 127 6.89 -3.81 8.04
CA MET A 127 6.82 -5.02 7.21
C MET A 127 5.38 -5.58 7.17
N PHE A 128 4.71 -5.65 8.31
CA PHE A 128 3.31 -6.11 8.40
C PHE A 128 2.36 -5.11 7.76
N ARG A 129 2.56 -3.80 8.01
CA ARG A 129 1.75 -2.75 7.39
C ARG A 129 1.85 -2.75 5.85
N LEU A 130 3.01 -3.09 5.27
CA LEU A 130 3.12 -3.27 3.82
C LEU A 130 2.24 -4.41 3.30
N LEU A 131 2.18 -5.54 4.03
CA LEU A 131 1.30 -6.64 3.68
C LEU A 131 -0.17 -6.21 3.73
N GLN A 132 -0.57 -5.43 4.75
CA GLN A 132 -1.90 -4.83 4.81
C GLN A 132 -2.17 -3.97 3.57
N HIS A 133 -1.27 -3.04 3.23
CA HIS A 133 -1.43 -2.14 2.09
C HIS A 133 -1.56 -2.87 0.75
N PHE A 134 -0.80 -3.95 0.54
CA PHE A 134 -0.88 -4.71 -0.71
C PHE A 134 -2.10 -5.62 -0.76
N SER A 135 -2.53 -6.17 0.37
CA SER A 135 -3.67 -7.09 0.46
C SER A 135 -5.03 -6.37 0.40
N ILE A 136 -5.11 -5.10 0.82
CA ILE A 136 -6.29 -4.26 0.59
C ILE A 136 -6.50 -4.05 -0.92
N GLY A 137 -5.39 -3.90 -1.66
CA GLY A 137 -5.39 -3.60 -3.08
C GLY A 137 -5.91 -2.20 -3.41
N GLY A 138 -6.16 -1.95 -4.69
CA GLY A 138 -6.87 -0.77 -5.16
C GLY A 138 -8.38 -1.01 -5.24
N GLN A 139 -9.13 -0.03 -5.76
CA GLN A 139 -10.60 -0.06 -5.90
C GLN A 139 -11.18 -1.31 -6.59
N TRP A 140 -10.38 -2.06 -7.35
CA TRP A 140 -10.81 -3.25 -8.08
C TRP A 140 -10.55 -4.57 -7.37
N CYS A 141 -9.85 -4.54 -6.22
CA CYS A 141 -9.62 -5.64 -5.28
C CYS A 141 -9.55 -7.02 -5.98
N GLN A 142 -8.53 -7.20 -6.85
CA GLN A 142 -8.24 -8.51 -7.41
C GLN A 142 -7.36 -9.21 -6.41
N ASP A 143 -7.99 -9.97 -5.52
CA ASP A 143 -7.26 -10.80 -4.57
C ASP A 143 -6.43 -11.81 -5.33
N ASP A 144 -5.16 -11.92 -4.95
CA ASP A 144 -4.30 -12.96 -5.48
C ASP A 144 -4.71 -14.29 -4.85
N VAL A 145 -4.53 -15.36 -5.62
CA VAL A 145 -4.82 -16.73 -5.15
C VAL A 145 -3.66 -17.27 -4.31
N VAL A 146 -2.49 -16.63 -4.38
CA VAL A 146 -1.23 -17.05 -3.74
C VAL A 146 -0.54 -15.87 -3.07
N VAL A 147 0.27 -16.12 -2.04
CA VAL A 147 0.85 -15.06 -1.18
C VAL A 147 2.19 -14.50 -1.69
N GLU A 148 2.92 -15.26 -2.49
CA GLU A 148 4.29 -14.93 -2.94
C GLU A 148 4.42 -13.56 -3.61
N PRO A 149 3.51 -13.12 -4.50
CA PRO A 149 3.60 -11.80 -5.11
C PRO A 149 3.60 -10.66 -4.10
N TYR A 150 2.86 -10.80 -2.99
CA TYR A 150 2.88 -9.84 -1.90
C TYR A 150 4.22 -9.85 -1.18
N LEU A 151 4.72 -11.02 -0.82
CA LEU A 151 5.99 -11.16 -0.09
C LEU A 151 7.18 -10.65 -0.90
N ASP A 152 7.20 -10.91 -2.21
CA ASP A 152 8.21 -10.39 -3.11
C ASP A 152 8.14 -8.87 -3.21
N ALA A 153 6.94 -8.29 -3.41
CA ALA A 153 6.75 -6.85 -3.45
C ALA A 153 7.21 -6.17 -2.14
N ILE A 154 6.88 -6.76 -0.98
CA ILE A 154 7.33 -6.30 0.34
C ILE A 154 8.85 -6.33 0.39
N LYS A 155 9.47 -7.46 0.05
CA LYS A 155 10.92 -7.63 0.07
C LYS A 155 11.63 -6.59 -0.80
N TYR A 156 11.11 -6.30 -1.99
CA TYR A 156 11.67 -5.26 -2.87
C TYR A 156 11.54 -3.87 -2.26
N ILE A 157 10.35 -3.48 -1.81
CA ILE A 157 10.11 -2.13 -1.24
C ILE A 157 10.87 -1.93 0.07
N TYR A 158 10.91 -2.95 0.93
CA TYR A 158 11.62 -2.90 2.21
C TYR A 158 13.12 -2.67 1.98
N LYS A 159 13.73 -3.40 1.04
CA LYS A 159 15.16 -3.24 0.67
C LYS A 159 15.47 -1.90 -0.01
N ASP A 160 14.52 -1.35 -0.75
CA ASP A 160 14.71 -0.10 -1.49
C ASP A 160 14.57 1.15 -0.58
N LEU A 161 13.75 1.05 0.47
CA LEU A 161 13.48 2.15 1.40
C LEU A 161 14.43 2.17 2.60
N LEU A 162 14.76 1.01 3.16
CA LEU A 162 15.44 0.92 4.44
C LEU A 162 16.93 0.66 4.27
N ALA A 163 17.73 1.53 4.89
CA ALA A 163 19.15 1.29 5.08
C ALA A 163 19.36 0.45 6.34
N VAL A 164 20.31 -0.48 6.25
CA VAL A 164 20.75 -1.28 7.39
C VAL A 164 22.21 -0.98 7.70
N GLU A 165 22.59 -1.16 8.94
CA GLU A 165 23.96 -1.05 9.41
C GLU A 165 24.35 -2.24 10.25
N LYS A 166 25.63 -2.58 10.19
CA LYS A 166 26.20 -3.61 11.05
C LYS A 166 26.65 -2.94 12.35
N ILE A 167 26.09 -3.42 13.45
CA ILE A 167 26.51 -3.02 14.79
C ILE A 167 27.52 -4.06 15.28
N PRO A 168 28.70 -3.65 15.75
CA PRO A 168 29.62 -4.56 16.42
C PRO A 168 28.88 -5.33 17.51
N GLU A 169 29.02 -6.65 17.56
CA GLU A 169 28.42 -7.55 18.55
C GLU A 169 26.90 -7.80 18.42
N SER A 170 26.09 -6.82 18.00
CA SER A 170 24.61 -6.95 17.94
C SER A 170 24.02 -7.34 16.59
N GLY A 171 24.85 -7.53 15.56
CA GLY A 171 24.41 -7.99 14.24
C GLY A 171 24.00 -6.85 13.30
N ILE A 172 22.88 -6.99 12.60
CA ILE A 172 22.38 -6.01 11.61
C ILE A 172 21.16 -5.30 12.19
N GLN A 173 21.13 -3.97 12.12
CA GLN A 173 19.99 -3.14 12.52
C GLN A 173 19.58 -2.19 11.40
N VAL A 174 18.29 -1.85 11.33
CA VAL A 174 17.79 -0.79 10.45
C VAL A 174 18.20 0.59 10.97
N SER A 175 18.89 1.36 10.14
CA SER A 175 19.35 2.72 10.46
C SER A 175 18.41 3.83 10.02
N SER A 176 17.55 3.54 9.03
CA SER A 176 16.47 4.44 8.61
C SER A 176 15.42 4.62 9.71
N LYS A 177 14.81 5.81 9.77
CA LYS A 177 13.67 6.14 10.62
C LYS A 177 12.41 6.28 9.77
N MET A 178 11.32 5.65 10.18
CA MET A 178 10.08 5.57 9.43
C MET A 178 8.97 6.32 10.16
N TYR A 179 8.27 7.20 9.44
CA TYR A 179 7.17 7.97 9.99
C TYR A 179 5.98 7.93 9.04
N ARG A 180 4.82 7.50 9.51
CA ARG A 180 3.56 7.72 8.79
C ARG A 180 3.22 9.20 8.89
N VAL A 181 2.79 9.80 7.79
CA VAL A 181 2.52 11.24 7.72
C VAL A 181 1.13 11.56 7.18
N VAL A 182 0.50 12.56 7.77
CA VAL A 182 -0.77 13.15 7.30
C VAL A 182 -0.64 14.67 7.32
N ALA A 183 -0.84 15.31 6.18
CA ALA A 183 -0.77 16.76 6.00
C ALA A 183 -2.18 17.36 5.94
N PHE A 184 -2.36 18.49 6.63
CA PHE A 184 -3.62 19.18 6.81
C PHE A 184 -3.55 20.62 6.31
N ASP A 185 -4.69 21.16 5.88
CA ASP A 185 -4.86 22.60 5.66
C ASP A 185 -5.15 23.35 6.98
N SER A 186 -5.40 24.66 6.88
CA SER A 186 -5.72 25.50 8.05
C SER A 186 -7.05 25.18 8.71
N ASN A 187 -7.90 24.39 8.07
CA ASN A 187 -9.22 23.98 8.58
C ASN A 187 -9.21 22.52 9.08
N ASP A 188 -8.03 21.95 9.34
CA ASP A 188 -7.82 20.54 9.72
C ASP A 188 -8.39 19.53 8.71
N THR A 189 -8.50 19.91 7.44
CA THR A 189 -8.88 18.99 6.36
C THR A 189 -7.62 18.29 5.84
N VAL A 190 -7.68 16.95 5.73
CA VAL A 190 -6.59 16.14 5.16
C VAL A 190 -6.36 16.52 3.70
N LEU A 191 -5.17 17.02 3.38
CA LEU A 191 -4.70 17.30 2.03
C LEU A 191 -3.87 16.17 1.44
N PHE A 192 -3.14 15.44 2.29
CA PHE A 192 -2.27 14.36 1.89
C PHE A 192 -2.10 13.33 3.02
N PRO A 193 -2.12 12.02 2.73
CA PRO A 193 -2.44 11.42 1.44
C PRO A 193 -3.89 11.74 1.04
N LYS A 194 -4.19 11.75 -0.27
CA LYS A 194 -5.52 12.12 -0.77
C LYS A 194 -6.49 11.00 -0.44
N GLU A 195 -7.28 11.19 0.61
CA GLU A 195 -8.29 10.23 1.04
C GLU A 195 -9.68 10.82 0.87
N ILE A 196 -10.51 10.13 0.08
CA ILE A 196 -11.89 10.53 -0.14
C ILE A 196 -12.70 9.80 0.93
N LYS A 197 -12.92 10.49 2.05
CA LYS A 197 -13.86 10.18 3.15
C LYS A 197 -14.29 8.70 3.19
N SER A 198 -13.46 7.87 3.80
CA SER A 198 -13.80 6.49 4.14
C SER A 198 -12.96 6.08 5.36
N PRO A 199 -13.46 5.21 6.26
CA PRO A 199 -12.65 4.65 7.35
C PRO A 199 -11.54 3.70 6.86
N ILE A 200 -11.47 3.42 5.55
CA ILE A 200 -10.55 2.44 4.97
C ILE A 200 -9.23 3.11 4.60
N PRO A 201 -8.07 2.63 5.09
CA PRO A 201 -6.75 3.24 4.88
C PRO A 201 -6.17 2.91 3.49
N TYR A 202 -6.95 3.10 2.43
CA TYR A 202 -6.48 2.86 1.07
C TYR A 202 -5.34 3.81 0.69
N SER A 203 -5.40 5.04 1.21
CA SER A 203 -4.41 6.07 0.98
C SER A 203 -3.46 6.14 2.18
N PHE A 204 -2.16 6.10 1.92
CA PHE A 204 -1.14 6.17 2.96
C PHE A 204 0.06 6.98 2.50
N ALA A 205 0.82 7.49 3.46
CA ALA A 205 2.10 8.13 3.21
C ALA A 205 3.07 7.89 4.34
N TYR A 206 4.32 7.63 3.96
CA TYR A 206 5.43 7.38 4.85
C TYR A 206 6.64 8.22 4.44
N LEU A 207 7.27 8.87 5.41
CA LEU A 207 8.60 9.45 5.28
C LEU A 207 9.62 8.46 5.84
N VAL A 208 10.58 8.09 5.01
CA VAL A 208 11.72 7.25 5.36
C VAL A 208 12.96 8.13 5.40
N VAL A 209 13.36 8.52 6.60
CA VAL A 209 14.52 9.39 6.80
C VAL A 209 15.74 8.53 7.05
N ASN A 210 16.81 8.74 6.28
CA ASN A 210 18.13 8.23 6.60
C ASN A 210 18.99 9.40 7.13
N PRO A 211 19.24 9.49 8.44
CA PRO A 211 20.00 10.59 9.02
C PRO A 211 21.46 10.63 8.56
N LYS A 212 22.07 9.46 8.30
CA LYS A 212 23.49 9.34 7.93
C LYS A 212 23.75 9.82 6.51
N SER A 213 22.93 9.38 5.56
CA SER A 213 23.02 9.84 4.16
C SER A 213 22.32 11.16 3.90
N ARG A 214 21.61 11.70 4.90
CA ARG A 214 20.75 12.90 4.79
C ARG A 214 19.79 12.84 3.60
N THR A 215 19.14 11.69 3.44
CA THR A 215 18.14 11.47 2.40
C THR A 215 16.81 11.14 3.03
N VAL A 216 15.73 11.58 2.40
CA VAL A 216 14.37 11.21 2.77
C VAL A 216 13.66 10.63 1.55
N ALA A 217 13.03 9.48 1.73
CA ALA A 217 12.11 8.92 0.75
C ALA A 217 10.68 9.19 1.19
N LEU A 218 9.84 9.67 0.28
CA LEU A 218 8.39 9.74 0.47
C LEU A 218 7.76 8.56 -0.27
N PHE A 219 7.29 7.57 0.48
CA PHE A 219 6.55 6.41 -0.03
C PHE A 219 5.07 6.60 0.23
N PHE A 220 4.24 6.61 -0.82
CA PHE A 220 2.83 6.90 -0.66
C PHE A 220 1.94 6.23 -1.69
N HIS A 221 0.69 6.04 -1.31
CA HIS A 221 -0.41 5.65 -2.17
C HIS A 221 -1.54 6.67 -2.09
N ASN A 222 -2.02 7.13 -3.24
CA ASN A 222 -3.21 7.97 -3.33
C ASN A 222 -4.27 7.28 -4.19
N VAL A 223 -5.38 6.89 -3.58
CA VAL A 223 -6.58 6.48 -4.32
C VAL A 223 -7.34 7.71 -4.78
N VAL A 224 -7.39 7.93 -6.09
CA VAL A 224 -8.18 8.99 -6.69
C VAL A 224 -9.46 8.37 -7.25
N PHE A 225 -10.61 8.63 -6.61
CA PHE A 225 -11.90 8.34 -7.23
C PHE A 225 -12.11 9.29 -8.41
N SER A 226 -12.23 8.75 -9.62
CA SER A 226 -12.94 9.45 -10.70
C SER A 226 -14.41 9.00 -10.69
N ILE A 227 -15.33 9.93 -10.94
CA ILE A 227 -16.80 9.70 -11.01
C ILE A 227 -17.16 8.51 -11.94
N VAL A 228 -16.35 8.26 -12.96
CA VAL A 228 -16.49 7.12 -13.89
C VAL A 228 -16.48 5.77 -13.17
N TYR A 229 -15.72 5.63 -12.09
CA TYR A 229 -15.59 4.35 -11.35
C TYR A 229 -16.79 4.05 -10.46
N LEU A 230 -17.54 5.07 -10.03
CA LEU A 230 -18.77 4.93 -9.25
C LEU A 230 -19.86 4.25 -10.10
N VAL A 231 -19.92 4.59 -11.39
CA VAL A 231 -20.85 3.99 -12.36
C VAL A 231 -20.53 2.50 -12.56
N VAL A 232 -19.26 2.13 -12.74
CA VAL A 232 -18.89 0.72 -12.93
C VAL A 232 -19.12 -0.11 -11.66
N PHE A 233 -18.88 0.46 -10.48
CA PHE A 233 -19.18 -0.20 -9.21
C PHE A 233 -20.68 -0.44 -9.06
N TYR A 234 -21.52 0.56 -9.35
CA TYR A 234 -22.97 0.43 -9.33
C TYR A 234 -23.45 -0.69 -10.25
N PHE A 235 -22.90 -0.80 -11.46
CA PHE A 235 -23.24 -1.88 -12.40
C PHE A 235 -22.77 -3.26 -11.94
N LYS A 236 -21.61 -3.37 -11.26
CA LYS A 236 -21.14 -4.65 -10.70
C LYS A 236 -22.06 -5.10 -9.57
N THR A 237 -22.40 -4.20 -8.63
CA THR A 237 -23.35 -4.50 -7.54
C THR A 237 -24.74 -4.86 -8.06
N LEU A 238 -25.24 -4.18 -9.10
CA LEU A 238 -26.49 -4.53 -9.79
C LEU A 238 -26.41 -5.89 -10.49
N ARG A 239 -25.26 -6.25 -11.08
CA ARG A 239 -25.07 -7.57 -11.71
C ARG A 239 -25.19 -8.70 -10.69
N TYR A 240 -24.67 -8.53 -9.47
CA TYR A 240 -24.84 -9.53 -8.41
C TYR A 240 -26.27 -9.56 -7.86
N LYS A 241 -26.95 -8.41 -7.76
CA LYS A 241 -28.37 -8.35 -7.34
C LYS A 241 -29.34 -8.97 -8.35
N ILE A 242 -29.06 -8.87 -9.65
CA ILE A 242 -29.89 -9.46 -10.72
C ILE A 242 -29.72 -10.99 -10.78
N ILE A 243 -28.60 -11.54 -10.30
CA ILE A 243 -28.35 -12.99 -10.32
C ILE A 243 -29.08 -13.74 -9.19
N GLU A 244 -29.41 -13.09 -8.07
CA GLU A 244 -30.18 -13.73 -6.98
C GLU A 244 -31.71 -13.71 -7.18
N GLU A 245 -32.26 -12.95 -8.12
CA GLU A 245 -33.72 -12.80 -8.30
C GLU A 245 -34.34 -13.61 -9.45
N TYR A 246 -33.59 -14.43 -10.19
CA TYR A 246 -34.16 -15.24 -11.29
C TYR A 246 -34.03 -16.75 -11.05
N SER A 247 -35.01 -17.31 -10.32
CA SER A 247 -35.43 -18.71 -10.49
C SER A 247 -36.21 -18.86 -11.82
N PRO A 248 -36.13 -20.01 -12.50
CA PRO A 248 -36.36 -20.09 -13.94
C PRO A 248 -37.84 -20.33 -14.27
N LEU A 249 -38.51 -19.34 -14.87
CA LEU A 249 -39.79 -19.57 -15.54
C LEU A 249 -39.82 -18.85 -16.90
N HIS A 250 -39.86 -19.71 -17.93
CA HIS A 250 -40.43 -19.54 -19.27
C HIS A 250 -39.88 -18.49 -20.25
N TYR A 251 -39.39 -19.04 -21.37
CA TYR A 251 -39.37 -18.52 -22.74
C TYR A 251 -40.40 -17.42 -23.07
N SER A 252 -39.95 -16.33 -23.71
CA SER A 252 -40.25 -16.08 -25.13
C SER A 252 -39.60 -14.77 -25.64
N ASN A 253 -39.29 -14.79 -26.93
CA ASN A 253 -38.73 -13.71 -27.75
C ASN A 253 -39.31 -12.32 -27.48
N ASN A 254 -38.45 -11.30 -27.30
CA ASN A 254 -38.42 -10.14 -28.21
C ASN A 254 -37.27 -9.16 -27.92
N LYS A 255 -36.68 -8.72 -29.05
CA LYS A 255 -35.77 -7.60 -29.31
C LYS A 255 -35.71 -6.48 -28.26
N TYR A 256 -34.49 -6.19 -27.81
CA TYR A 256 -33.99 -4.82 -27.71
C TYR A 256 -32.59 -4.76 -28.31
N VAL A 257 -32.47 -3.98 -29.39
CA VAL A 257 -31.22 -3.56 -30.01
C VAL A 257 -30.60 -2.53 -29.07
N VAL A 258 -29.37 -2.79 -28.60
CA VAL A 258 -28.53 -1.79 -27.95
C VAL A 258 -27.23 -1.71 -28.75
N ASP A 259 -26.93 -0.51 -29.21
CA ASP A 259 -25.80 -0.16 -30.06
C ASP A 259 -24.48 -0.77 -29.58
N ASN A 260 -23.84 -1.49 -30.50
CA ASN A 260 -22.51 -2.05 -30.37
C ASN A 260 -21.46 -0.94 -30.47
N ASN A 261 -21.07 -0.38 -29.32
CA ASN A 261 -19.78 0.27 -29.15
C ASN A 261 -19.24 0.02 -27.74
N PHE A 262 -19.10 -1.27 -27.39
CA PHE A 262 -18.31 -1.69 -26.23
C PHE A 262 -16.92 -2.08 -26.70
N TYR A 263 -15.94 -1.21 -26.40
CA TYR A 263 -14.54 -1.57 -26.50
C TYR A 263 -14.24 -2.73 -25.55
N TYR A 264 -14.03 -3.91 -26.12
CA TYR A 264 -13.32 -5.00 -25.48
C TYR A 264 -11.84 -4.59 -25.32
N SER A 265 -11.33 -4.58 -24.09
CA SER A 265 -9.93 -4.92 -23.85
C SER A 265 -9.86 -5.89 -22.68
N LEU A 266 -9.83 -7.16 -23.06
CA LEU A 266 -9.71 -8.37 -22.27
C LEU A 266 -8.24 -8.56 -21.82
N PHE A 267 -8.06 -9.02 -20.59
CA PHE A 267 -6.93 -9.82 -20.06
C PHE A 267 -5.48 -9.40 -20.38
N LEU A 268 -4.72 -9.10 -19.33
CA LEU A 268 -3.26 -9.26 -19.35
C LEU A 268 -2.90 -10.30 -18.29
N SER A 269 -2.42 -11.43 -18.78
CA SER A 269 -1.81 -12.55 -18.07
C SER A 269 -0.52 -12.12 -17.33
N ASN A 270 -0.15 -12.93 -16.34
CA ASN A 270 0.99 -12.80 -15.42
C ASN A 270 2.39 -12.59 -16.04
N GLU A 271 2.55 -12.58 -17.37
CA GLU A 271 3.83 -12.40 -18.05
C GLU A 271 4.37 -10.95 -18.03
N LEU A 272 3.54 -9.95 -17.76
CA LEU A 272 3.95 -8.54 -17.76
C LEU A 272 4.57 -8.04 -16.45
N ILE A 273 4.48 -8.83 -15.37
CA ILE A 273 5.12 -8.51 -14.08
C ILE A 273 6.64 -8.77 -14.17
N ASN A 274 7.04 -9.88 -14.80
CA ASN A 274 8.45 -10.22 -14.98
C ASN A 274 9.20 -9.26 -15.90
N ASN A 275 8.55 -8.73 -16.94
CA ASN A 275 9.19 -7.76 -17.85
C ASN A 275 9.26 -6.33 -17.28
N LYS A 276 8.46 -5.99 -16.25
CA LYS A 276 8.51 -4.66 -15.61
C LYS A 276 9.58 -4.53 -14.52
N LEU A 277 9.98 -5.64 -13.90
CA LEU A 277 11.11 -5.66 -12.96
C LEU A 277 12.42 -5.25 -13.65
N ASN A 278 12.58 -5.56 -14.94
CA ASN A 278 13.74 -5.12 -15.72
C ASN A 278 13.75 -3.60 -16.02
N HIS A 279 12.57 -2.95 -16.09
CA HIS A 279 12.48 -1.51 -16.34
C HIS A 279 12.65 -0.64 -15.08
N LEU A 280 12.50 -1.21 -13.86
CA LEU A 280 12.79 -0.51 -12.61
C LEU A 280 14.29 -0.19 -12.45
N ASN A 281 15.18 -0.91 -13.14
CA ASN A 281 16.61 -0.60 -13.18
C ASN A 281 16.96 0.68 -13.99
N LEU A 282 16.04 1.21 -14.80
CA LEU A 282 16.27 2.36 -15.67
C LEU A 282 15.84 3.72 -15.08
N LEU A 283 15.20 3.76 -13.91
CA LEU A 283 14.76 5.01 -13.25
C LEU A 283 15.75 5.56 -12.20
N ARG A 284 17.02 5.13 -12.24
CA ARG A 284 18.08 5.63 -11.36
C ARG A 284 18.53 7.08 -11.61
N SER A 285 17.94 7.82 -12.55
CA SER A 285 18.39 9.18 -12.88
C SER A 285 17.38 10.25 -12.47
N SER A 286 17.50 10.76 -11.25
CA SER A 286 17.57 12.19 -10.90
C SER A 286 17.45 12.37 -9.38
N LYS A 287 18.60 12.34 -8.68
CA LYS A 287 18.67 12.85 -7.30
C LYS A 287 18.42 14.35 -7.36
N MET A 288 17.33 14.81 -6.75
CA MET A 288 17.02 16.23 -6.64
C MET A 288 17.53 16.73 -5.27
N THR A 289 18.49 17.65 -5.30
CA THR A 289 19.06 18.28 -4.10
C THR A 289 18.13 19.40 -3.64
N ILE A 290 17.57 19.29 -2.43
CA ILE A 290 16.79 20.37 -1.81
C ILE A 290 17.73 21.20 -0.92
N MET A 291 17.77 22.51 -1.18
CA MET A 291 18.51 23.49 -0.38
C MET A 291 17.51 24.28 0.47
N PHE A 292 17.54 24.10 1.78
CA PHE A 292 16.82 24.98 2.71
C PHE A 292 17.74 26.15 3.09
N SER A 293 17.31 27.40 2.83
CA SER A 293 17.92 28.60 3.40
C SER A 293 16.92 29.25 4.35
N TYR A 294 17.24 29.33 5.63
CA TYR A 294 16.47 30.13 6.58
C TYR A 294 17.15 31.48 6.80
N ASN A 295 16.42 32.55 6.54
CA ASN A 295 16.69 33.85 7.14
C ASN A 295 16.08 33.83 8.54
N TYR A 296 16.93 33.84 9.56
CA TYR A 296 16.49 34.19 10.91
C TYR A 296 16.18 35.69 10.95
N SER A 297 15.02 36.05 11.47
CA SER A 297 14.69 37.40 11.94
C SER A 297 13.94 37.27 13.25
#